data_AF-A0A0B5IIX4-F1
#
_entry.id   AF-A0A0B5IIX4-F1
#
_cell.length_a   1.000
_cell.length_b   1.000
_cell.length_c   1.000
_cell.angle_alpha   90.00
_cell.angle_beta   90.00
_cell.angle_gamma   90.00
#
_symmetry.space_group_name_H-M   'P 1'
#
loop_
_entity.id
_entity.type
_entity.pdbx_description
1 polymer ?
#
loop_
_entity_poly.entity_id
_entity_poly.type
_entity_poly.pdbx_seq_one_letter_code
_entity_poly.pdbx_strand_id
1 'polypeptide(L)'
;MPKKRKTNRTSPKRAPRQPASALPASDRDEDWEDSEDYVSDVLHLDATYATPADAVKAFLDGVTVEWIGSVDGARMRHRVARGGDGREAIEQAVFVAGPLERMLVCAWHQAGPEGQTRMSEDVLAVLDVLQSAIRPVVEAEVRKFRPDYTAATLEAFREAPEPHGTGMPVFGWRTFHAVEPDTTWLEAIDTAAWNSSIALDNWHRENAIPELEPAPLANLLRRHDVPLVLCAGCGEAITDRHPRWTGTWMSLDSDGGALCALSLEPRSEPLRHPSPRFSWLTDNEFGDPHHPVACS
;
A
#
# COMPACT_ATOMS: atom_id res chain seq x y z
N MET A 1 74.88 37.23 18.03
CA MET A 1 75.29 36.82 16.66
C MET A 1 74.85 35.37 16.40
N PRO A 2 74.61 34.93 15.16
CA PRO A 2 73.35 34.98 14.43
C PRO A 2 72.63 33.61 14.34
N LYS A 3 71.30 33.64 14.17
CA LYS A 3 70.47 32.47 13.79
C LYS A 3 70.73 32.10 12.33
N LYS A 4 71.11 30.85 12.06
CA LYS A 4 71.10 30.22 10.72
C LYS A 4 69.86 29.33 10.55
N ARG A 5 69.40 29.28 9.31
CA ARG A 5 68.12 28.76 8.78
C ARG A 5 68.31 27.40 8.09
N LYS A 6 67.17 26.70 7.89
CA LYS A 6 66.88 25.53 7.00
C LYS A 6 67.30 24.19 7.62
N THR A 7 66.57 23.08 7.53
CA THR A 7 65.64 22.47 6.54
C THR A 7 65.09 21.20 7.27
N ASN A 8 63.90 20.64 7.10
CA ASN A 8 63.34 19.89 5.97
C ASN A 8 62.07 19.24 6.57
N ARG A 9 60.91 19.32 5.88
CA ARG A 9 59.68 18.65 6.32
C ARG A 9 59.47 17.40 5.48
N THR A 10 59.81 16.25 6.05
CA THR A 10 59.53 14.92 5.54
C THR A 10 58.14 14.50 6.01
N SER A 11 57.24 14.15 5.09
CA SER A 11 56.18 13.15 5.34
C SER A 11 56.77 11.82 4.84
N PRO A 12 56.60 10.67 5.53
CA PRO A 12 55.29 10.02 5.67
C PRO A 12 55.13 9.08 6.90
N LYS A 13 53.91 8.61 7.19
CA LYS A 13 53.61 7.15 7.29
C LYS A 13 52.14 6.90 7.62
N ARG A 14 51.53 6.16 6.68
CA ARG A 14 50.23 5.53 6.69
C ARG A 14 50.17 4.52 7.84
N ALA A 15 49.23 4.67 8.76
CA ALA A 15 48.95 3.68 9.78
C ALA A 15 48.30 2.42 9.15
N PRO A 16 48.58 1.22 9.68
CA PRO A 16 48.08 -0.03 9.13
C PRO A 16 46.58 -0.22 9.39
N ARG A 17 45.91 -0.77 8.36
CA ARG A 17 44.55 -1.33 8.42
C ARG A 17 44.42 -2.28 9.61
N GLN A 18 43.50 -2.00 10.52
CA GLN A 18 42.98 -3.01 11.44
C GLN A 18 42.10 -3.99 10.65
N PRO A 19 42.16 -5.29 10.96
CA PRO A 19 41.21 -6.26 10.40
C PRO A 19 39.82 -6.00 10.96
N ALA A 20 38.80 -6.13 10.12
CA ALA A 20 37.41 -6.11 10.54
C ALA A 20 37.19 -7.21 11.59
N SER A 21 36.96 -6.78 12.83
CA SER A 21 36.48 -7.67 13.88
C SER A 21 35.06 -8.08 13.50
N ALA A 22 34.86 -9.39 13.33
CA ALA A 22 33.53 -9.97 13.31
C ALA A 22 32.80 -9.53 14.57
N LEU A 23 31.71 -8.80 14.40
CA LEU A 23 30.73 -8.62 15.46
C LEU A 23 29.84 -9.88 15.48
N PRO A 24 29.55 -10.45 16.65
CA PRO A 24 28.70 -11.62 16.77
C PRO A 24 27.28 -11.25 16.33
N ALA A 25 26.63 -12.20 15.66
CA ALA A 25 25.19 -12.25 15.57
C ALA A 25 24.63 -12.15 17.00
N SER A 26 24.07 -11.00 17.35
CA SER A 26 23.12 -10.94 18.44
C SER A 26 21.78 -11.23 17.80
N ASP A 27 21.40 -12.49 17.87
CA ASP A 27 20.01 -12.92 17.84
C ASP A 27 19.24 -12.01 18.80
N ARG A 28 18.46 -11.10 18.23
CA ARG A 28 17.26 -10.60 18.90
C ARG A 28 16.12 -11.40 18.31
N ASP A 29 15.99 -12.60 18.83
CA ASP A 29 14.67 -13.21 18.98
C ASP A 29 13.92 -12.28 19.95
N GLU A 30 13.29 -11.24 19.42
CA GLU A 30 12.20 -10.58 20.11
C GLU A 30 11.10 -11.64 20.23
N ASP A 31 11.02 -12.24 21.40
CA ASP A 31 9.85 -12.99 21.87
C ASP A 31 8.65 -12.05 21.73
N TRP A 32 7.95 -12.16 20.60
CA TRP A 32 6.59 -11.67 20.45
C TRP A 32 5.73 -12.54 21.34
N GLU A 33 5.73 -12.25 22.64
CA GLU A 33 4.74 -12.81 23.56
C GLU A 33 3.36 -12.48 22.96
N ASP A 34 2.63 -13.56 22.68
CA ASP A 34 1.28 -13.67 22.14
C ASP A 34 0.29 -12.94 23.09
N SER A 35 0.39 -11.61 23.18
CA SER A 35 -0.48 -10.84 24.05
C SER A 35 -1.84 -10.73 23.39
N GLU A 36 -2.86 -11.27 24.06
CA GLU A 36 -4.27 -11.06 23.72
C GLU A 36 -4.64 -9.56 23.65
N ASP A 37 -3.75 -8.68 24.13
CA ASP A 37 -3.83 -7.21 24.05
C ASP A 37 -3.68 -6.66 22.61
N TYR A 38 -3.06 -7.39 21.67
CA TYR A 38 -2.85 -6.87 20.31
C TYR A 38 -4.18 -6.63 19.56
N VAL A 39 -5.25 -7.34 19.89
CA VAL A 39 -6.57 -7.11 19.25
C VAL A 39 -7.31 -5.93 19.88
N SER A 40 -7.11 -5.68 21.18
CA SER A 40 -7.81 -4.60 21.91
C SER A 40 -7.29 -3.22 21.52
N ASP A 41 -5.99 -3.07 21.26
CA ASP A 41 -5.45 -1.79 20.79
C ASP A 41 -5.89 -1.44 19.36
N VAL A 42 -6.41 -2.41 18.60
CA VAL A 42 -6.62 -2.23 17.17
C VAL A 42 -8.07 -1.86 16.81
N LEU A 43 -9.05 -2.25 17.63
CA LEU A 43 -10.43 -1.78 17.44
C LEU A 43 -10.81 -0.76 18.50
N HIS A 44 -10.67 0.55 18.23
CA HIS A 44 -11.18 1.58 19.16
C HIS A 44 -12.69 1.51 19.46
N LEU A 45 -13.45 0.65 18.78
CA LEU A 45 -14.84 0.37 19.11
C LEU A 45 -14.98 -0.33 20.47
N ASP A 46 -14.05 -1.19 20.87
CA ASP A 46 -14.13 -1.93 22.14
C ASP A 46 -13.94 -1.01 23.37
N ALA A 47 -13.15 0.07 23.21
CA ALA A 47 -12.96 1.12 24.20
C ALA A 47 -14.22 1.97 24.40
N THR A 48 -15.11 2.01 23.40
CA THR A 48 -16.35 2.82 23.44
C THR A 48 -17.58 1.97 23.77
N TYR A 49 -17.64 0.74 23.27
CA TYR A 49 -18.75 -0.19 23.40
C TYR A 49 -18.26 -1.51 23.97
N ALA A 50 -18.74 -1.89 25.15
CA ALA A 50 -18.29 -3.10 25.83
C ALA A 50 -18.53 -4.38 25.00
N THR A 51 -19.58 -4.39 24.17
CA THR A 51 -19.90 -5.49 23.25
C THR A 51 -20.34 -4.98 21.87
N PRO A 52 -20.22 -5.80 20.82
CA PRO A 52 -20.88 -5.56 19.53
C PRO A 52 -22.39 -5.28 19.66
N ALA A 53 -23.09 -5.95 20.58
CA ALA A 53 -24.51 -5.72 20.82
C ALA A 53 -24.82 -4.31 21.35
N ASP A 54 -23.93 -3.75 22.19
CA ASP A 54 -24.05 -2.35 22.65
C ASP A 54 -23.84 -1.36 21.50
N ALA A 55 -22.89 -1.65 20.61
CA ALA A 55 -22.68 -0.90 19.37
C ALA A 55 -23.92 -0.94 18.47
N VAL A 56 -24.52 -2.12 18.27
CA VAL A 56 -25.78 -2.27 17.51
C VAL A 56 -26.91 -1.47 18.14
N LYS A 57 -27.04 -1.50 19.46
CA LYS A 57 -28.05 -0.70 20.17
C LYS A 57 -27.85 0.80 19.92
N ALA A 58 -26.62 1.31 20.04
CA ALA A 58 -26.33 2.71 19.76
C ALA A 58 -26.64 3.08 18.30
N PHE A 59 -26.35 2.18 17.35
CA PHE A 59 -26.71 2.35 15.95
C PHE A 59 -28.23 2.45 15.73
N LEU A 60 -29.01 1.58 16.37
CA LEU A 60 -30.46 1.62 16.33
C LEU A 60 -31.05 2.90 16.95
N ASP A 61 -30.34 3.50 17.91
CA ASP A 61 -30.66 4.80 18.49
C ASP A 61 -30.24 5.98 17.61
N GLY A 62 -29.71 5.73 16.40
CA GLY A 62 -29.34 6.73 15.40
C GLY A 62 -27.91 7.26 15.52
N VAL A 63 -27.05 6.61 16.31
CA VAL A 63 -25.63 6.96 16.41
C VAL A 63 -24.85 6.29 15.29
N THR A 64 -24.02 7.04 14.58
CA THR A 64 -23.05 6.42 13.66
C THR A 64 -21.99 5.68 14.47
N VAL A 65 -21.92 4.36 14.31
CA VAL A 65 -20.91 3.51 14.96
C VAL A 65 -19.92 3.05 13.90
N GLU A 66 -18.79 3.72 13.81
CA GLU A 66 -17.76 3.48 12.80
C GLU A 66 -16.37 3.79 13.36
N TRP A 67 -15.43 2.93 13.03
CA TRP A 67 -14.00 3.16 13.15
C TRP A 67 -13.35 2.97 11.78
N ILE A 68 -12.50 3.91 11.41
CA ILE A 68 -11.63 3.83 10.24
C ILE A 68 -10.21 4.03 10.73
N GLY A 69 -9.32 3.12 10.36
CA GLY A 69 -7.92 3.17 10.78
C GLY A 69 -6.98 2.47 9.81
N SER A 70 -5.73 2.39 10.23
CA SER A 70 -4.68 1.67 9.53
C SER A 70 -3.95 0.79 10.54
N VAL A 71 -3.71 -0.46 10.16
CA VAL A 71 -2.97 -1.42 10.97
C VAL A 71 -1.87 -2.01 10.11
N ASP A 72 -0.64 -1.91 10.57
CA ASP A 72 0.55 -2.26 9.80
C ASP A 72 0.57 -1.63 8.39
N GLY A 73 0.08 -0.40 8.28
CA GLY A 73 -0.02 0.34 7.02
C GLY A 73 -1.30 0.06 6.22
N ALA A 74 -1.97 -1.07 6.46
CA ALA A 74 -3.16 -1.45 5.72
C ALA A 74 -4.43 -0.75 6.23
N ARG A 75 -5.13 -0.03 5.35
CA ARG A 75 -6.31 0.75 5.70
C ARG A 75 -7.55 -0.15 5.79
N MET A 76 -8.32 0.02 6.86
CA MET A 76 -9.55 -0.76 7.10
C MET A 76 -10.62 0.05 7.83
N ARG A 77 -11.82 -0.51 7.87
CA ARG A 77 -12.99 0.03 8.58
C ARG A 77 -13.74 -1.08 9.29
N HIS A 78 -14.20 -0.76 10.50
CA HIS A 78 -15.22 -1.52 11.21
C HIS A 78 -16.41 -0.61 11.49
N ARG A 79 -17.63 -1.05 11.16
CA ARG A 79 -18.84 -0.29 11.49
C ARG A 79 -20.02 -1.19 11.77
N VAL A 80 -21.01 -0.65 12.48
CA VAL A 80 -22.34 -1.27 12.46
C VAL A 80 -23.04 -0.87 11.17
N ALA A 81 -23.50 -1.87 10.43
CA ALA A 81 -24.28 -1.67 9.21
C ALA A 81 -25.44 -2.67 9.14
N ARG A 82 -26.41 -2.37 8.29
CA ARG A 82 -27.48 -3.32 7.98
C ARG A 82 -27.04 -4.19 6.80
N GLY A 83 -26.96 -5.50 7.02
CA GLY A 83 -26.62 -6.50 6.01
C GLY A 83 -27.69 -6.65 4.93
N GLY A 84 -27.39 -7.43 3.89
CA GLY A 84 -28.32 -7.69 2.79
C GLY A 84 -29.60 -8.44 3.19
N ASP A 85 -29.57 -9.14 4.33
CA ASP A 85 -30.72 -9.83 4.94
C ASP A 85 -31.58 -8.90 5.82
N GLY A 86 -31.19 -7.63 5.94
CA GLY A 86 -31.88 -6.63 6.73
C GLY A 86 -31.54 -6.63 8.22
N ARG A 87 -30.63 -7.48 8.68
CA ARG A 87 -30.18 -7.53 10.08
C ARG A 87 -28.97 -6.62 10.31
N GLU A 88 -28.85 -6.09 11.52
CA GLU A 88 -27.67 -5.35 11.96
C GLU A 88 -26.50 -6.31 12.17
N ALA A 89 -25.33 -5.92 11.66
CA ALA A 89 -24.10 -6.70 11.68
C ALA A 89 -22.89 -5.77 11.85
N ILE A 90 -21.77 -6.33 12.30
CA ILE A 90 -20.47 -5.63 12.20
C ILE A 90 -19.92 -5.87 10.79
N GLU A 91 -19.81 -4.80 10.01
CA GLU A 91 -19.07 -4.81 8.77
C GLU A 91 -17.58 -4.64 9.08
N GLN A 92 -16.76 -5.56 8.59
CA GLN A 92 -15.32 -5.38 8.47
C GLN A 92 -15.00 -5.17 6.99
N ALA A 93 -14.43 -4.01 6.65
CA ALA A 93 -14.03 -3.66 5.30
C ALA A 93 -12.52 -3.39 5.23
N VAL A 94 -11.88 -3.92 4.21
CA VAL A 94 -10.47 -3.70 3.89
C VAL A 94 -10.39 -2.96 2.57
N PHE A 95 -9.64 -1.86 2.56
CA PHE A 95 -9.54 -1.02 1.38
C PHE A 95 -8.39 -1.46 0.49
N VAL A 96 -8.54 -1.26 -0.81
CA VAL A 96 -7.41 -1.34 -1.73
C VAL A 96 -6.36 -0.31 -1.31
N ALA A 97 -5.10 -0.74 -1.24
CA ALA A 97 -3.97 0.07 -0.81
C ALA A 97 -2.73 -0.21 -1.69
N GLY A 98 -1.62 0.46 -1.37
CA GLY A 98 -0.31 0.15 -1.92
C GLY A 98 -0.22 0.22 -3.45
N PRO A 99 0.51 -0.72 -4.09
CA PRO A 99 0.68 -0.73 -5.55
C PRO A 99 -0.63 -0.83 -6.33
N LEU A 100 -1.61 -1.58 -5.83
CA LEU A 100 -2.91 -1.72 -6.51
C LEU A 100 -3.66 -0.40 -6.53
N GLU A 101 -3.73 0.31 -5.41
CA GLU A 101 -4.36 1.64 -5.35
C GLU A 101 -3.73 2.60 -6.35
N ARG A 102 -2.39 2.66 -6.40
CA ARG A 102 -1.67 3.54 -7.33
C ARG A 102 -1.97 3.20 -8.79
N MET A 103 -2.01 1.91 -9.14
CA MET A 103 -2.39 1.46 -10.48
C MET A 103 -3.83 1.87 -10.82
N LEU A 104 -4.77 1.66 -9.90
CA LEU A 104 -6.18 2.00 -10.11
C LEU A 104 -6.40 3.49 -10.27
N VAL A 105 -5.77 4.34 -9.45
CA VAL A 105 -5.92 5.79 -9.57
C VAL A 105 -5.35 6.30 -10.90
N CYS A 106 -4.17 5.83 -11.33
CA CYS A 106 -3.63 6.17 -12.65
C CYS A 106 -4.58 5.73 -13.78
N ALA A 107 -5.09 4.51 -13.74
CA ALA A 107 -6.03 4.00 -14.73
C ALA A 107 -7.39 4.75 -14.70
N TRP A 108 -7.88 5.14 -13.51
CA TRP A 108 -9.13 5.88 -13.33
C TRP A 108 -9.07 7.25 -14.01
N HIS A 109 -7.95 7.96 -13.84
CA HIS A 109 -7.73 9.22 -14.54
C HIS A 109 -7.58 8.98 -16.05
N GLN A 110 -6.87 7.92 -16.46
CA GLN A 110 -6.68 7.57 -17.87
C GLN A 110 -7.99 7.26 -18.60
N ALA A 111 -8.93 6.57 -17.94
CA ALA A 111 -10.22 6.17 -18.51
C ALA A 111 -11.07 7.37 -18.97
N GLY A 112 -10.98 8.50 -18.24
CA GLY A 112 -11.86 9.66 -18.45
C GLY A 112 -13.33 9.38 -18.10
N PRO A 113 -14.21 10.39 -18.20
CA PRO A 113 -15.56 10.31 -17.63
C PRO A 113 -16.40 9.12 -18.13
N GLU A 114 -16.34 8.82 -19.44
CA GLU A 114 -17.11 7.72 -20.04
C GLU A 114 -16.55 6.34 -19.65
N GLY A 115 -15.22 6.22 -19.52
CA GLY A 115 -14.56 4.97 -19.15
C GLY A 115 -14.66 4.62 -17.66
N GLN A 116 -14.75 5.64 -16.79
CA GLN A 116 -14.81 5.48 -15.33
C GLN A 116 -16.00 4.65 -14.85
N THR A 117 -17.18 4.79 -15.47
CA THR A 117 -18.35 4.00 -15.10
C THR A 117 -18.13 2.51 -15.37
N ARG A 118 -17.58 2.16 -16.55
CA ARG A 118 -17.29 0.77 -16.91
C ARG A 118 -16.18 0.18 -16.04
N MET A 119 -15.11 0.95 -15.84
CA MET A 119 -13.95 0.53 -15.06
C MET A 119 -14.33 0.11 -13.63
N SER A 120 -15.39 0.68 -13.05
CA SER A 120 -15.82 0.26 -11.72
C SER A 120 -16.19 -1.23 -11.64
N GLU A 121 -16.94 -1.74 -12.61
CA GLU A 121 -17.36 -3.16 -12.62
C GLU A 121 -16.16 -4.07 -12.90
N ASP A 122 -15.28 -3.62 -13.79
CA ASP A 122 -14.04 -4.31 -14.13
C ASP A 122 -13.10 -4.44 -12.91
N VAL A 123 -12.99 -3.38 -12.10
CA VAL A 123 -12.21 -3.39 -10.85
C VAL A 123 -12.81 -4.34 -9.82
N LEU A 124 -14.14 -4.38 -9.67
CA LEU A 124 -14.80 -5.35 -8.78
C LEU A 124 -14.49 -6.79 -9.20
N ALA A 125 -14.53 -7.09 -10.51
CA ALA A 125 -14.17 -8.40 -11.03
C ALA A 125 -12.68 -8.76 -10.78
N VAL A 126 -11.77 -7.78 -10.87
CA VAL A 126 -10.35 -7.98 -10.51
C VAL A 126 -10.21 -8.30 -9.03
N LEU A 127 -10.95 -7.60 -8.17
CA LEU A 127 -10.95 -7.83 -6.74
C LEU A 127 -11.46 -9.23 -6.38
N ASP A 128 -12.47 -9.75 -7.08
CA ASP A 128 -12.94 -11.14 -6.86
C ASP A 128 -11.86 -12.17 -7.24
N VAL A 129 -11.11 -11.93 -8.32
CA VAL A 129 -9.99 -12.81 -8.73
C VAL A 129 -8.86 -12.77 -7.70
N LEU A 130 -8.50 -11.57 -7.24
CA LEU A 130 -7.48 -11.40 -6.22
C LEU A 130 -7.88 -12.05 -4.89
N GLN A 131 -9.14 -11.90 -4.47
CA GLN A 131 -9.66 -12.54 -3.25
C GLN A 131 -9.54 -14.05 -3.34
N SER A 132 -9.89 -14.62 -4.49
CA SER A 132 -9.79 -16.06 -4.75
C SER A 132 -8.35 -16.58 -4.69
N ALA A 133 -7.36 -15.76 -5.06
CA ALA A 133 -5.94 -16.08 -4.98
C ALA A 133 -5.38 -15.91 -3.55
N ILE A 134 -5.77 -14.83 -2.86
CA ILE A 134 -5.21 -14.44 -1.56
C ILE A 134 -5.78 -15.29 -0.42
N ARG A 135 -7.10 -15.48 -0.41
CA ARG A 135 -7.82 -16.18 0.67
C ARG A 135 -7.19 -17.51 1.07
N PRO A 136 -6.89 -18.46 0.17
CA PRO A 136 -6.32 -19.76 0.58
C PRO A 136 -4.94 -19.63 1.22
N VAL A 137 -4.14 -18.64 0.82
CA VAL A 137 -2.81 -18.39 1.40
C VAL A 137 -2.96 -17.85 2.82
N VAL A 138 -3.76 -16.80 3.02
CA VAL A 138 -3.97 -16.22 4.36
C VAL A 138 -4.69 -17.19 5.30
N GLU A 139 -5.63 -17.99 4.81
CA GLU A 139 -6.30 -19.03 5.59
C GLU A 139 -5.31 -20.11 6.06
N ALA A 140 -4.40 -20.55 5.19
CA ALA A 140 -3.37 -21.52 5.54
C ALA A 140 -2.41 -20.98 6.61
N GLU A 141 -2.04 -19.69 6.55
CA GLU A 141 -1.22 -19.05 7.57
C GLU A 141 -1.94 -18.98 8.92
N VAL A 142 -3.21 -18.55 8.95
CA VAL A 142 -4.01 -18.50 10.20
C VAL A 142 -4.18 -19.90 10.78
N ARG A 143 -4.37 -20.94 9.94
CA ARG A 143 -4.50 -22.33 10.39
C ARG A 143 -3.28 -22.89 11.11
N LYS A 144 -2.09 -22.29 10.97
CA LYS A 144 -0.91 -22.68 11.75
C LYS A 144 -1.12 -22.46 13.25
N PHE A 145 -1.93 -21.47 13.61
CA PHE A 145 -2.24 -21.10 15.00
C PHE A 145 -3.68 -21.44 15.40
N ARG A 146 -4.60 -21.53 14.42
CA ARG A 146 -6.03 -21.86 14.62
C ARG A 146 -6.47 -22.97 13.64
N PRO A 147 -6.22 -24.26 13.94
CA PRO A 147 -6.38 -25.35 12.96
C PRO A 147 -7.76 -25.47 12.32
N ASP A 148 -8.83 -25.16 13.07
CA ASP A 148 -10.22 -25.27 12.61
C ASP A 148 -10.73 -23.98 11.92
N TYR A 149 -9.88 -22.99 11.75
CA TYR A 149 -10.26 -21.72 11.15
C TYR A 149 -10.66 -21.87 9.67
N THR A 150 -11.69 -21.14 9.27
CA THR A 150 -12.13 -21.02 7.88
C THR A 150 -12.31 -19.54 7.59
N ALA A 151 -11.58 -19.02 6.61
CA ALA A 151 -11.66 -17.60 6.26
C ALA A 151 -13.00 -17.30 5.61
N ALA A 152 -13.60 -16.15 5.97
CA ALA A 152 -14.77 -15.64 5.30
C ALA A 152 -14.50 -15.43 3.79
N THR A 153 -15.54 -15.56 2.98
CA THR A 153 -15.48 -15.07 1.59
C THR A 153 -15.83 -13.59 1.62
N LEU A 154 -14.88 -12.76 1.21
CA LEU A 154 -15.06 -11.31 1.26
C LEU A 154 -15.70 -10.85 -0.04
N GLU A 155 -16.67 -9.95 0.06
CA GLU A 155 -17.37 -9.36 -1.07
C GLU A 155 -16.62 -8.12 -1.57
N ALA A 156 -16.30 -8.05 -2.85
CA ALA A 156 -15.81 -6.82 -3.45
C ALA A 156 -16.88 -5.71 -3.35
N PHE A 157 -16.47 -4.50 -3.00
CA PHE A 157 -17.38 -3.37 -2.90
C PHE A 157 -16.82 -2.10 -3.54
N ARG A 158 -17.74 -1.19 -3.86
CA ARG A 158 -17.48 0.17 -4.31
C ARG A 158 -18.31 1.14 -3.47
N GLU A 159 -17.68 2.17 -2.94
CA GLU A 159 -18.34 3.31 -2.30
C GLU A 159 -18.01 4.61 -3.02
N ALA A 160 -18.78 5.67 -2.72
CA ALA A 160 -18.54 6.98 -3.32
C ALA A 160 -17.11 7.48 -3.02
N PRO A 161 -16.52 8.31 -3.89
CA PRO A 161 -15.23 8.92 -3.64
C PRO A 161 -15.22 9.69 -2.32
N GLU A 162 -14.08 9.69 -1.63
CA GLU A 162 -13.92 10.49 -0.43
C GLU A 162 -13.97 12.00 -0.77
N PRO A 163 -14.57 12.86 0.06
CA PRO A 163 -14.76 14.28 -0.23
C PRO A 163 -13.47 15.05 -0.60
N HIS A 164 -12.32 14.56 -0.14
CA HIS A 164 -11.00 15.12 -0.38
C HIS A 164 -10.00 14.10 -0.95
N GLY A 165 -10.49 12.98 -1.48
CA GLY A 165 -9.68 11.94 -2.08
C GLY A 165 -9.31 12.23 -3.54
N THR A 166 -8.81 11.21 -4.22
CA THR A 166 -8.39 11.27 -5.64
C THR A 166 -9.55 11.47 -6.63
N GLY A 167 -10.79 11.42 -6.16
CA GLY A 167 -12.00 11.39 -6.99
C GLY A 167 -12.30 10.01 -7.59
N MET A 168 -11.47 9.00 -7.31
CA MET A 168 -11.78 7.59 -7.56
C MET A 168 -12.72 7.06 -6.46
N PRO A 169 -13.70 6.21 -6.80
CA PRO A 169 -14.48 5.46 -5.82
C PRO A 169 -13.57 4.69 -4.86
N VAL A 170 -14.04 4.51 -3.64
CA VAL A 170 -13.35 3.65 -2.68
C VAL A 170 -13.67 2.20 -3.05
N PHE A 171 -12.64 1.41 -3.27
CA PHE A 171 -12.74 -0.02 -3.58
C PHE A 171 -12.11 -0.85 -2.47
N GLY A 172 -12.59 -2.08 -2.30
CA GLY A 172 -12.08 -2.98 -1.28
C GLY A 172 -12.87 -4.28 -1.21
N TRP A 173 -12.62 -5.02 -0.15
CA TRP A 173 -13.46 -6.17 0.23
C TRP A 173 -14.12 -5.95 1.57
N ARG A 174 -15.27 -6.57 1.79
CA ARG A 174 -15.97 -6.53 3.07
C ARG A 174 -16.56 -7.87 3.44
N THR A 175 -16.81 -8.04 4.72
CA THR A 175 -17.58 -9.14 5.29
C THR A 175 -18.49 -8.61 6.39
N PHE A 176 -19.54 -9.35 6.71
CA PHE A 176 -20.50 -9.01 7.74
C PHE A 176 -20.54 -10.11 8.80
N HIS A 177 -20.33 -9.72 10.05
CA HIS A 177 -20.41 -10.60 11.21
C HIS A 177 -21.75 -10.37 11.90
N ALA A 178 -22.57 -11.42 11.95
CA ALA A 178 -23.83 -11.38 12.69
C ALA A 178 -23.56 -11.07 14.17
N VAL A 179 -24.39 -10.22 14.76
CA VAL A 179 -24.30 -9.85 16.17
C VAL A 179 -25.41 -10.55 16.93
N GLU A 180 -25.01 -11.50 17.77
CA GLU A 180 -25.84 -12.13 18.78
C GLU A 180 -25.55 -11.52 20.16
N PRO A 181 -26.43 -11.70 21.17
CA PRO A 181 -26.25 -11.08 22.48
C PRO A 181 -24.95 -11.42 23.21
N ASP A 182 -24.33 -12.55 22.87
CA ASP A 182 -23.09 -13.06 23.46
C ASP A 182 -21.86 -12.91 22.53
N THR A 183 -22.04 -12.32 21.34
CA THR A 183 -20.93 -12.06 20.41
C THR A 183 -19.90 -11.15 21.04
N THR A 184 -18.63 -11.55 20.98
CA THR A 184 -17.48 -10.76 21.42
C THR A 184 -16.87 -9.96 20.26
N TRP A 185 -16.10 -8.91 20.56
CA TRP A 185 -15.39 -8.16 19.53
C TRP A 185 -14.40 -9.04 18.74
N LEU A 186 -13.75 -10.01 19.41
CA LEU A 186 -12.84 -10.94 18.76
C LEU A 186 -13.54 -11.82 17.71
N GLU A 187 -14.78 -12.24 17.97
CA GLU A 187 -15.60 -13.03 17.02
C GLU A 187 -16.15 -12.17 15.87
N ALA A 188 -16.26 -10.85 16.07
CA ALA A 188 -16.68 -9.89 15.06
C ALA A 188 -15.54 -9.44 14.12
N ILE A 189 -14.37 -10.07 14.21
CA ILE A 189 -13.20 -9.83 13.35
C ILE A 189 -12.83 -11.11 12.61
N ASP A 190 -12.74 -11.02 11.28
CA ASP A 190 -12.09 -12.02 10.45
C ASP A 190 -10.59 -11.73 10.31
N THR A 191 -9.77 -12.60 10.89
CA THR A 191 -8.30 -12.48 10.84
C THR A 191 -7.75 -12.62 9.41
N ALA A 192 -8.37 -13.44 8.55
CA ALA A 192 -7.95 -13.54 7.16
C ALA A 192 -8.27 -12.27 6.36
N ALA A 193 -9.40 -11.61 6.61
CA ALA A 193 -9.71 -10.31 6.03
C ALA A 193 -8.63 -9.29 6.38
N TRP A 194 -8.26 -9.22 7.66
CA TRP A 194 -7.14 -8.40 8.10
C TRP A 194 -5.84 -8.72 7.36
N ASN A 195 -5.41 -9.99 7.36
CA ASN A 195 -4.17 -10.38 6.69
C ASN A 195 -4.20 -10.14 5.18
N SER A 196 -5.39 -10.18 4.57
CA SER A 196 -5.59 -9.82 3.16
C SER A 196 -5.30 -8.34 2.90
N SER A 197 -5.57 -7.45 3.87
CA SER A 197 -5.25 -6.03 3.77
C SER A 197 -3.74 -5.78 3.76
N ILE A 198 -3.00 -6.50 4.61
CA ILE A 198 -1.53 -6.45 4.66
C ILE A 198 -0.94 -7.01 3.35
N ALA A 199 -1.52 -8.10 2.83
CA ALA A 199 -1.12 -8.67 1.55
C ALA A 199 -1.30 -7.66 0.40
N LEU A 200 -2.43 -6.95 0.35
CA LEU A 200 -2.71 -5.92 -0.65
C LEU A 200 -1.73 -4.75 -0.62
N ASP A 201 -1.32 -4.32 0.57
CA ASP A 201 -0.34 -3.24 0.70
C ASP A 201 1.07 -3.67 0.23
N ASN A 202 1.30 -4.98 0.12
CA ASN A 202 2.56 -5.61 -0.32
C ASN A 202 3.76 -5.16 0.54
N TRP A 203 3.52 -4.80 1.80
CA TRP A 203 4.54 -4.33 2.72
C TRP A 203 5.49 -5.45 3.16
N HIS A 204 4.99 -6.70 3.23
CA HIS A 204 5.76 -7.87 3.66
C HIS A 204 5.94 -8.89 2.53
N ARG A 205 7.15 -8.94 1.95
CA ARG A 205 7.53 -9.89 0.88
C ARG A 205 7.54 -11.35 1.29
N GLU A 206 7.45 -11.64 2.58
CA GLU A 206 7.57 -12.99 3.14
C GLU A 206 6.34 -13.86 2.83
N ASN A 207 5.21 -13.24 2.47
CA ASN A 207 4.00 -13.89 1.97
C ASN A 207 3.75 -13.52 0.51
N ALA A 208 4.75 -13.66 -0.36
CA ALA A 208 4.64 -13.28 -1.76
C ALA A 208 3.53 -14.05 -2.48
N ILE A 209 2.43 -13.36 -2.77
CA ILE A 209 1.33 -13.85 -3.60
C ILE A 209 1.65 -13.41 -5.03
N PRO A 210 1.94 -14.34 -5.97
CA PRO A 210 2.40 -13.99 -7.31
C PRO A 210 1.50 -13.01 -8.05
N GLU A 211 0.19 -13.08 -7.82
CA GLU A 211 -0.81 -12.20 -8.42
C GLU A 211 -0.70 -10.73 -7.98
N LEU A 212 -0.08 -10.48 -6.82
CA LEU A 212 0.13 -9.13 -6.26
C LEU A 212 1.47 -8.51 -6.68
N GLU A 213 2.33 -9.25 -7.36
CA GLU A 213 3.55 -8.69 -7.95
C GLU A 213 3.19 -7.66 -9.04
N PRO A 214 3.97 -6.56 -9.22
CA PRO A 214 3.57 -5.46 -10.09
C PRO A 214 3.22 -5.86 -11.53
N ALA A 215 4.01 -6.75 -12.14
CA ALA A 215 3.77 -7.17 -13.52
C ALA A 215 2.55 -8.12 -13.66
N PRO A 216 2.40 -9.18 -12.87
CA PRO A 216 1.17 -9.97 -12.81
C PRO A 216 -0.08 -9.14 -12.52
N LEU A 217 -0.02 -8.22 -11.55
CA LEU A 217 -1.13 -7.36 -11.18
C LEU A 217 -1.55 -6.44 -12.34
N ALA A 218 -0.59 -5.79 -12.99
CA ALA A 218 -0.85 -4.97 -14.16
C ALA A 218 -1.46 -5.77 -15.32
N ASN A 219 -1.01 -7.02 -15.52
CA ASN A 219 -1.59 -7.91 -16.53
C ASN A 219 -2.99 -8.38 -16.16
N LEU A 220 -3.28 -8.59 -14.87
CA LEU A 220 -4.62 -8.89 -14.40
C LEU A 220 -5.56 -7.71 -14.70
N LEU A 221 -5.19 -6.49 -14.31
CA LEU A 221 -5.96 -5.27 -14.58
C LEU A 221 -6.27 -5.12 -16.07
N ARG A 222 -5.26 -5.25 -16.94
CA ARG A 222 -5.46 -5.14 -18.41
C ARG A 222 -6.36 -6.22 -19.00
N ARG A 223 -6.33 -7.45 -18.47
CA ARG A 223 -7.24 -8.53 -18.91
C ARG A 223 -8.70 -8.26 -18.57
N HIS A 224 -8.93 -7.38 -17.61
CA HIS A 224 -10.25 -6.88 -17.23
C HIS A 224 -10.49 -5.48 -17.81
N ASP A 225 -9.92 -5.14 -18.96
CA ASP A 225 -10.16 -3.86 -19.65
C ASP A 225 -9.85 -2.58 -18.84
N VAL A 226 -9.12 -2.67 -17.73
CA VAL A 226 -8.65 -1.50 -16.97
C VAL A 226 -7.54 -0.81 -17.78
N PRO A 227 -7.67 0.50 -18.12
CA PRO A 227 -6.76 1.20 -19.03
C PRO A 227 -5.45 1.64 -18.34
N LEU A 228 -4.74 0.67 -17.76
CA LEU A 228 -3.49 0.88 -17.05
C LEU A 228 -2.31 1.11 -18.01
N VAL A 229 -1.69 2.27 -17.88
CA VAL A 229 -0.44 2.62 -18.56
C VAL A 229 0.72 2.46 -17.57
N LEU A 230 1.78 1.78 -18.00
CA LEU A 230 3.01 1.66 -17.22
C LEU A 230 4.14 2.43 -17.89
N CYS A 231 5.08 2.91 -17.07
CA CYS A 231 6.32 3.51 -17.53
C CYS A 231 7.23 2.44 -18.15
N ALA A 232 7.73 2.69 -19.37
CA ALA A 232 8.69 1.81 -20.05
C ALA A 232 10.03 1.70 -19.34
N GLY A 233 10.38 2.72 -18.55
CA GLY A 233 11.57 2.72 -17.72
C GLY A 233 11.33 1.97 -16.42
N CYS A 234 10.75 2.65 -15.43
CA CYS A 234 10.65 2.12 -14.06
C CYS A 234 9.52 1.11 -13.83
N GLY A 235 8.63 0.88 -14.81
CA GLY A 235 7.49 -0.04 -14.64
C GLY A 235 6.32 0.50 -13.79
N GLU A 236 6.46 1.69 -13.20
CA GLU A 236 5.41 2.32 -12.40
C GLU A 236 4.15 2.65 -13.20
N ALA A 237 3.00 2.65 -12.52
CA ALA A 237 1.75 3.12 -13.10
C ALA A 237 1.80 4.62 -13.35
N ILE A 238 1.37 5.05 -14.53
CA ILE A 238 1.43 6.45 -14.93
C ILE A 238 0.13 6.92 -15.59
N THR A 239 -0.08 8.24 -15.55
CA THR A 239 -1.16 8.93 -16.26
C THR A 239 -0.66 10.27 -16.80
N ASP A 240 -1.21 10.72 -17.93
CA ASP A 240 -1.01 12.07 -18.47
C ASP A 240 -2.17 13.02 -18.14
N ARG A 241 -3.15 12.55 -17.36
CA ARG A 241 -4.39 13.29 -17.04
C ARG A 241 -4.40 13.88 -15.64
N HIS A 242 -3.22 14.07 -15.05
CA HIS A 242 -3.12 14.70 -13.74
C HIS A 242 -3.70 16.14 -13.77
N PRO A 243 -4.54 16.55 -12.79
CA PRO A 243 -5.20 17.86 -12.79
C PRO A 243 -4.23 19.06 -12.83
N ARG A 244 -3.05 18.92 -12.22
CA ARG A 244 -2.01 19.96 -12.17
C ARG A 244 -1.01 19.93 -13.33
N TRP A 245 -0.81 18.77 -13.96
CA TRP A 245 0.26 18.53 -14.93
C TRP A 245 -0.29 17.81 -16.17
N THR A 246 -1.35 18.38 -16.75
CA THR A 246 -2.03 17.80 -17.91
C THR A 246 -1.10 17.63 -19.11
N GLY A 247 -1.12 16.45 -19.74
CA GLY A 247 -0.27 16.09 -20.87
C GLY A 247 1.14 15.65 -20.48
N THR A 248 1.47 15.63 -19.19
CA THR A 248 2.75 15.14 -18.68
C THR A 248 2.56 13.78 -18.01
N TRP A 249 3.26 12.76 -18.50
CA TRP A 249 3.22 11.43 -17.91
C TRP A 249 3.86 11.42 -16.52
N MET A 250 3.10 10.98 -15.52
CA MET A 250 3.56 10.95 -14.14
C MET A 250 2.95 9.82 -13.32
N SER A 251 3.64 9.43 -12.26
CA SER A 251 3.16 8.49 -11.24
C SER A 251 2.58 9.25 -10.03
N LEU A 252 1.89 8.55 -9.13
CA LEU A 252 1.23 9.18 -7.96
C LEU A 252 2.18 9.45 -6.79
N ASP A 253 3.30 8.73 -6.72
CA ASP A 253 4.30 8.92 -5.63
C ASP A 253 5.17 10.16 -5.82
N SER A 254 4.96 10.89 -6.92
CA SER A 254 5.83 11.96 -7.35
C SER A 254 5.33 13.33 -6.87
N ASP A 255 5.31 13.56 -5.56
CA ASP A 255 5.14 14.91 -4.99
C ASP A 255 6.23 15.88 -5.52
N GLY A 256 7.37 15.33 -5.98
CA GLY A 256 8.46 16.03 -6.66
C GLY A 256 8.28 16.31 -8.16
N GLY A 257 7.16 15.93 -8.78
CA GLY A 257 6.91 16.07 -10.23
C GLY A 257 7.27 14.81 -11.04
N ALA A 258 7.19 14.87 -12.38
CA ALA A 258 7.17 13.72 -13.32
C ALA A 258 8.44 12.82 -13.40
N LEU A 259 9.25 12.74 -12.34
CA LEU A 259 10.55 12.09 -12.29
C LEU A 259 10.46 10.57 -12.35
N CYS A 260 11.08 9.99 -13.39
CA CYS A 260 11.29 8.55 -13.45
C CYS A 260 12.47 8.12 -12.56
N ALA A 261 12.27 7.10 -11.71
CA ALA A 261 13.33 6.59 -10.81
C ALA A 261 14.56 6.02 -11.54
N LEU A 262 14.41 5.52 -12.78
CA LEU A 262 15.55 5.10 -13.61
C LEU A 262 16.44 6.27 -14.07
N SER A 263 15.97 7.51 -13.98
CA SER A 263 16.78 8.71 -14.24
C SER A 263 17.60 9.16 -13.04
N LEU A 264 17.42 8.51 -11.87
CA LEU A 264 18.14 8.80 -10.63
C LEU A 264 19.29 7.82 -10.37
N GLU A 265 19.44 6.75 -11.16
CA GLU A 265 20.71 6.01 -11.15
C GLU A 265 21.83 6.92 -11.68
N PRO A 266 22.97 7.03 -10.99
CA PRO A 266 24.06 7.88 -11.45
C PRO A 266 24.53 7.33 -12.80
N ARG A 267 24.19 8.02 -13.90
CA ARG A 267 24.75 7.76 -15.23
C ARG A 267 26.25 7.59 -15.05
N SER A 268 26.75 6.39 -15.30
CA SER A 268 28.11 5.96 -14.96
C SER A 268 29.19 6.58 -15.85
N GLU A 269 28.85 7.60 -16.63
CA GLU A 269 29.79 8.39 -17.38
C GLU A 269 29.59 9.88 -17.05
N PRO A 270 30.62 10.59 -16.57
CA PRO A 270 30.55 12.04 -16.47
C PRO A 270 30.53 12.58 -17.90
N LEU A 271 29.34 12.79 -18.46
CA LEU A 271 29.17 13.70 -19.57
C LEU A 271 29.82 15.02 -19.13
N ARG A 272 30.86 15.45 -19.86
CA ARG A 272 31.58 16.70 -19.61
C ARG A 272 30.65 17.87 -19.89
N HIS A 273 29.71 18.12 -18.99
CA HIS A 273 28.93 19.32 -19.01
C HIS A 273 29.78 20.48 -18.50
N PRO A 274 29.64 21.69 -19.08
CA PRO A 274 30.26 22.89 -18.54
C PRO A 274 29.84 23.05 -17.08
N SER A 275 30.75 23.55 -16.24
CA SER A 275 30.50 23.76 -14.81
C SER A 275 29.19 24.52 -14.61
N PRO A 276 28.25 23.99 -13.79
CA PRO A 276 26.96 24.63 -13.59
C PRO A 276 27.18 26.05 -13.06
N ARG A 277 26.56 27.02 -13.74
CA ARG A 277 26.47 28.40 -13.28
C ARG A 277 25.21 28.51 -12.44
N PHE A 278 25.30 29.09 -11.24
CA PHE A 278 24.15 29.46 -10.42
C PHE A 278 23.06 30.09 -11.32
N SER A 279 21.82 29.55 -11.27
CA SER A 279 20.61 29.90 -12.05
C SER A 279 20.25 29.12 -13.32
N TRP A 280 20.98 28.06 -13.69
CA TRP A 280 20.54 27.17 -14.77
C TRP A 280 20.03 25.86 -14.16
N LEU A 281 18.72 25.75 -13.94
CA LEU A 281 18.10 24.43 -13.81
C LEU A 281 18.29 23.73 -15.16
N THR A 282 19.14 22.69 -15.20
CA THR A 282 19.31 21.88 -16.41
C THR A 282 18.27 20.76 -16.44
N ASP A 283 17.98 20.18 -17.61
CA ASP A 283 17.05 19.04 -17.71
C ASP A 283 17.45 17.87 -16.77
N ASN A 284 18.74 17.72 -16.45
CA ASN A 284 19.23 16.76 -15.45
C ASN A 284 18.78 17.08 -14.01
N GLU A 285 18.45 18.33 -13.68
CA GLU A 285 17.90 18.74 -12.38
C GLU A 285 16.37 18.60 -12.34
N PHE A 286 15.71 18.39 -13.49
CA PHE A 286 14.29 18.06 -13.64
C PHE A 286 14.02 16.57 -13.88
N GLY A 287 15.05 15.73 -13.99
CA GLY A 287 14.99 14.30 -14.33
C GLY A 287 14.38 13.99 -15.71
N ASP A 288 14.47 12.73 -16.18
CA ASP A 288 13.73 12.34 -17.38
C ASP A 288 12.27 12.02 -16.99
N PRO A 289 11.28 12.52 -17.75
CA PRO A 289 9.88 12.25 -17.46
C PRO A 289 9.56 10.77 -17.66
N HIS A 290 8.46 10.30 -17.06
CA HIS A 290 7.95 8.97 -17.40
C HIS A 290 7.58 8.88 -18.89
N HIS A 291 7.74 7.69 -19.45
CA HIS A 291 7.36 7.40 -20.83
C HIS A 291 6.48 6.17 -20.88
N PRO A 292 5.33 6.20 -21.57
CA PRO A 292 4.47 5.03 -21.69
C PRO A 292 5.19 3.91 -22.45
N VAL A 293 4.97 2.67 -22.04
CA VAL A 293 5.30 1.50 -22.86
C VAL A 293 4.58 1.65 -24.20
N ALA A 294 5.32 1.56 -25.31
CA ALA A 294 4.73 1.62 -26.64
C ALA A 294 3.71 0.48 -26.78
N CYS A 295 2.47 0.80 -27.14
CA CYS A 295 1.47 -0.23 -27.48
C CYS A 295 1.97 -1.01 -28.69
N SER A 296 2.40 -2.26 -28.49
CA SER A 296 2.74 -3.20 -29.56
C SER A 296 1.52 -3.98 -29.99
#